data_AF-A0AAD5VZN5-F1
#
_entry.id   AF-A0AAD5VZN5-F1
#
_cell.length_a   1.000
_cell.length_b   1.000
_cell.length_c   1.000
_cell.angle_alpha   90.00
_cell.angle_beta   90.00
_cell.angle_gamma   90.00
#
_symmetry.space_group_name_H-M   'P 1'
#
loop_
_entity.id
_entity.type
_entity.pdbx_description
1 polymer ?
#
loop_
_entity_poly.entity_id
_entity_poly.type
_entity_poly.pdbx_seq_one_letter_code
_entity_poly.pdbx_strand_id
1 'polypeptide(L)'
;MSLDQNLFTLQFTPHKEYTNVIDLVDPSGVVHYRKQRVASPEYKIEVYDPLSESLLITATAPSATSKTKILELKNPTHIVEMKYTGTISFRWGFRWEEHDFEWKREECFMLRKPDPPVLVAVTKEPSSKLKTSTVQILDYNLNRFDINDRKGLEILILTALMTFSDSNEAQRAPAANPPAAVAKETKPTPSNDTAPSSSEAAPSVPKPPPKPPVKTGVDRIAELQAVRGEYNEVTVEDEGSVDDYAQYCSNLLNDDAMLFVTVKSAEAVHVPKVLQVVEETKRIRHKAGLSDEEELHQYVLYDTKPEKKGPRIINLDDNDKDKNKKYKPPNSLTIHLSKIPMPELQPKAQQGSDGKKARAPSPPSAQVSSSKSKSGKNKLSRPSKDTLSHPSVNHPNKPQYKPPSPKHTAPQFIAPHHGQPGAMNSRPPPPSPSTRPYPASPGPYSAPGHPPPWAQPPPGGQNTSQPKPGGVSGLFDRFRR
;
A
#
# COMPACT_ATOMS: atom_id res chain seq x y z
N MET A 1 -19.83 -17.10 -8.65
CA MET A 1 -19.12 -17.67 -7.49
C MET A 1 -19.74 -17.06 -6.26
N SER A 2 -20.53 -17.81 -5.49
CA SER A 2 -21.16 -17.27 -4.27
C SER A 2 -20.07 -17.03 -3.24
N LEU A 3 -19.91 -15.79 -2.78
CA LEU A 3 -19.09 -15.49 -1.61
C LEU A 3 -19.68 -16.27 -0.42
N ASP A 4 -18.79 -16.85 0.38
CA ASP A 4 -19.11 -17.60 1.59
C ASP A 4 -20.19 -16.91 2.44
N GLN A 5 -21.15 -17.70 2.93
CA GLN A 5 -22.25 -17.26 3.80
C GLN A 5 -21.77 -16.73 5.17
N ASN A 6 -20.48 -16.86 5.47
CA ASN A 6 -19.81 -16.46 6.72
C ASN A 6 -18.95 -15.19 6.57
N LEU A 7 -19.13 -14.41 5.51
CA LEU A 7 -18.37 -13.18 5.27
C LEU A 7 -19.17 -11.96 5.73
N PHE A 8 -18.77 -11.38 6.88
CA PHE A 8 -19.33 -10.12 7.33
C PHE A 8 -18.70 -8.98 6.51
N THR A 9 -19.49 -8.39 5.62
CA THR A 9 -19.06 -7.32 4.70
C THR A 9 -19.79 -6.03 5.04
N LEU A 10 -19.05 -4.94 5.20
CA LEU A 10 -19.61 -3.60 5.44
C LEU A 10 -19.08 -2.61 4.41
N GLN A 11 -19.94 -1.68 4.00
CA GLN A 11 -19.65 -0.60 3.08
C GLN A 11 -19.60 0.74 3.82
N PHE A 12 -18.56 1.53 3.57
CA PHE A 12 -18.40 2.86 4.15
C PHE A 12 -19.17 3.86 3.32
N THR A 13 -20.31 4.31 3.83
CA THR A 13 -21.24 5.19 3.13
C THR A 13 -21.28 6.55 3.82
N PRO A 14 -20.88 7.64 3.15
CA PRO A 14 -21.07 8.98 3.70
C PRO A 14 -22.55 9.27 3.97
N HIS A 15 -22.85 9.87 5.12
CA HIS A 15 -24.22 10.24 5.45
C HIS A 15 -24.71 11.35 4.51
N LYS A 16 -25.99 11.29 4.12
CA LYS A 16 -26.56 12.25 3.13
C LYS A 16 -26.65 13.67 3.67
N GLU A 17 -26.94 13.81 4.96
CA GLU A 17 -27.20 15.11 5.59
C GLU A 17 -25.98 15.68 6.34
N TYR A 18 -25.05 14.82 6.76
CA TYR A 18 -23.94 15.19 7.65
C TYR A 18 -22.61 14.73 7.06
N THR A 19 -21.82 15.67 6.56
CA THR A 19 -20.55 15.36 5.87
C THR A 19 -19.47 14.80 6.80
N ASN A 20 -19.61 15.00 8.11
CA ASN A 20 -18.72 14.46 9.14
C ASN A 20 -19.13 13.07 9.64
N VAL A 21 -20.18 12.47 9.06
CA VAL A 21 -20.73 11.18 9.46
C VAL A 21 -20.54 10.15 8.35
N ILE A 22 -20.11 8.96 8.73
CA ILE A 22 -19.98 7.80 7.83
C ILE A 22 -20.72 6.62 8.46
N ASP A 23 -21.66 6.05 7.73
CA ASP A 23 -22.40 4.87 8.11
C ASP A 23 -21.72 3.62 7.53
N LEU A 24 -21.62 2.57 8.33
CA LEU A 24 -21.14 1.26 7.89
C LEU A 24 -22.36 0.38 7.66
N VAL A 25 -22.61 0.08 6.38
CA VAL A 25 -23.84 -0.53 5.91
C VAL A 25 -23.56 -1.92 5.34
N ASP A 26 -24.35 -2.91 5.70
CA ASP A 26 -24.22 -4.24 5.10
C ASP A 26 -24.84 -4.29 3.68
N PRO A 27 -24.67 -5.39 2.92
CA PRO A 27 -25.26 -5.51 1.58
C PRO A 27 -26.79 -5.49 1.55
N SER A 28 -27.45 -5.72 2.69
CA SER A 28 -28.92 -5.63 2.80
C SER A 28 -29.41 -4.21 3.07
N GLY A 29 -28.50 -3.26 3.29
CA GLY A 29 -28.81 -1.85 3.54
C GLY A 29 -28.98 -1.52 5.03
N VAL A 30 -28.69 -2.46 5.94
CA VAL A 30 -28.79 -2.23 7.38
C VAL A 30 -27.52 -1.54 7.86
N VAL A 31 -27.68 -0.45 8.61
CA VAL A 31 -26.57 0.26 9.26
C VAL A 31 -26.19 -0.47 10.53
N HIS A 32 -24.93 -0.89 10.64
CA HIS A 32 -24.39 -1.56 11.83
C HIS A 32 -23.61 -0.61 12.74
N TYR A 33 -22.93 0.37 12.15
CA TYR A 33 -22.13 1.34 12.90
C TYR A 33 -22.23 2.73 12.28
N ARG A 34 -22.14 3.75 13.12
CA ARG A 34 -22.07 5.14 12.70
C ARG A 34 -20.81 5.80 13.24
N LYS A 35 -19.93 6.21 12.35
CA LYS A 35 -18.76 7.03 12.67
C LYS A 35 -19.14 8.51 12.61
N GLN A 36 -18.72 9.27 13.62
CA GLN A 36 -18.80 10.72 13.64
C GLN A 36 -17.41 11.33 13.90
N ARG A 37 -16.99 12.26 13.04
CA ARG A 37 -15.80 13.08 13.30
C ARG A 37 -16.18 14.28 14.16
N VAL A 38 -15.49 14.44 15.29
CA VAL A 38 -15.73 15.50 16.26
C VAL A 38 -14.78 16.67 15.95
N ALA A 39 -15.33 17.89 15.89
CA ALA A 39 -14.52 19.10 15.77
C ALA A 39 -13.82 19.35 17.12
N SER A 40 -12.51 19.09 17.17
CA SER A 40 -11.68 19.21 18.37
C SER A 40 -10.28 19.69 17.95
N PRO A 41 -9.54 20.40 18.83
CA PRO A 41 -8.13 20.76 18.58
C PRO A 41 -7.27 19.54 18.29
N GLU A 42 -7.56 18.44 18.98
CA GLU A 42 -6.98 17.12 18.73
C GLU A 42 -7.88 16.30 17.80
N TYR A 43 -7.27 15.40 17.03
CA TYR A 43 -8.03 14.46 16.22
C TYR A 43 -8.86 13.54 17.11
N LYS A 44 -10.18 13.54 16.89
CA LYS A 44 -11.14 12.70 17.60
C LYS A 44 -12.23 12.19 16.66
N ILE A 45 -12.47 10.88 16.71
CA ILE A 45 -13.65 10.25 16.13
C ILE A 45 -14.38 9.42 17.17
N GLU A 46 -15.68 9.31 17.01
CA GLU A 46 -16.58 8.53 17.84
C GLU A 46 -17.34 7.54 16.95
N VAL A 47 -17.56 6.33 17.41
CA VAL A 47 -18.34 5.30 16.70
C VAL A 47 -19.47 4.83 17.60
N TYR A 48 -20.67 4.81 17.04
CA TYR A 48 -21.92 4.52 17.72
C TYR A 48 -22.61 3.29 17.15
N ASP A 49 -23.38 2.60 17.99
CA ASP A 49 -24.44 1.70 17.56
C ASP A 49 -25.66 2.54 17.12
N PRO A 50 -26.10 2.46 15.85
CA PRO A 50 -27.19 3.27 15.34
C PRO A 50 -28.56 2.95 15.97
N LEU A 51 -28.75 1.75 16.54
CA LEU A 51 -30.05 1.36 17.13
C LEU A 51 -30.21 1.88 18.56
N SER A 52 -29.16 1.77 19.36
CA SER A 52 -29.18 2.21 20.77
C SER A 52 -28.61 3.61 20.99
N GLU A 53 -27.99 4.19 19.95
CA GLU A 53 -27.20 5.43 20.01
C GLU A 53 -26.08 5.39 21.06
N SER A 54 -25.67 4.18 21.47
CA SER A 54 -24.63 4.01 22.45
C SER A 54 -23.25 4.22 21.81
N LEU A 55 -22.40 5.01 22.49
CA LEU A 55 -21.01 5.19 22.11
C LEU A 55 -20.27 3.87 22.35
N LEU A 56 -19.68 3.32 21.29
CA LEU A 56 -18.98 2.03 21.32
C LEU A 56 -17.47 2.20 21.49
N ILE A 57 -16.89 3.21 20.82
CA ILE A 57 -15.45 3.44 20.83
C ILE A 57 -15.13 4.88 20.45
N THR A 58 -14.09 5.41 21.05
CA THR A 58 -13.50 6.71 20.70
C THR A 58 -12.08 6.47 20.18
N ALA A 59 -11.67 7.16 19.12
CA ALA A 59 -10.26 7.18 18.72
C ALA A 59 -9.71 8.60 18.76
N THR A 60 -8.58 8.78 19.45
CA THR A 60 -7.93 10.07 19.66
C THR A 60 -6.46 10.06 19.24
N ALA A 61 -5.97 11.21 18.78
CA ALA A 61 -4.56 11.45 18.48
C ALA A 61 -4.27 12.96 18.41
N PRO A 62 -3.00 13.40 18.52
CA PRO A 62 -2.65 14.82 18.32
C PRO A 62 -3.08 15.37 16.95
N SER A 63 -3.05 14.52 15.92
CA SER A 63 -3.55 14.86 14.58
C SER A 63 -4.03 13.60 13.85
N ALA A 64 -4.80 13.80 12.77
CA ALA A 64 -5.26 12.70 11.92
C ALA A 64 -4.08 11.92 11.34
N THR A 65 -2.94 12.55 11.10
CA THR A 65 -1.74 11.91 10.52
C THR A 65 -0.75 11.40 11.56
N SER A 66 -1.07 11.47 12.85
CA SER A 66 -0.21 10.97 13.94
C SER A 66 0.11 9.49 13.74
N LYS A 67 1.36 9.10 14.01
CA LYS A 67 1.88 7.71 13.96
C LYS A 67 1.42 6.85 15.15
N THR A 68 0.79 7.46 16.14
CA THR A 68 0.19 6.77 17.28
C THR A 68 -1.24 7.26 17.46
N LYS A 69 -2.16 6.32 17.72
CA LYS A 69 -3.57 6.59 17.98
C LYS A 69 -4.02 5.78 19.19
N ILE A 70 -4.85 6.37 20.03
CA ILE A 70 -5.46 5.72 21.19
C ILE A 70 -6.90 5.40 20.87
N LEU A 71 -7.27 4.13 20.99
CA LEU A 71 -8.60 3.59 20.74
C LEU A 71 -9.19 3.16 22.09
N GLU A 72 -10.26 3.79 22.53
CA GLU A 72 -10.92 3.53 23.80
C GLU A 72 -12.32 2.98 23.56
N LEU A 73 -12.49 1.66 23.72
CA LEU A 73 -13.80 1.02 23.72
C LEU A 73 -14.59 1.41 24.97
N LYS A 74 -15.91 1.43 24.83
CA LYS A 74 -16.87 1.72 25.88
C LYS A 74 -17.77 0.48 26.05
N ASN A 75 -17.87 0.00 27.28
CA ASN A 75 -18.71 -1.13 27.71
C ASN A 75 -18.33 -2.50 27.10
N PRO A 76 -17.31 -3.20 27.65
CA PRO A 76 -16.41 -2.78 28.73
C PRO A 76 -15.36 -1.77 28.27
N THR A 77 -14.80 -1.01 29.22
CA THR A 77 -13.78 0.01 28.87
C THR A 77 -12.45 -0.67 28.62
N HIS A 78 -11.94 -0.58 27.38
CA HIS A 78 -10.61 -1.06 27.00
C HIS A 78 -9.87 0.02 26.22
N ILE A 79 -8.63 0.28 26.62
CA ILE A 79 -7.75 1.23 25.93
C ILE A 79 -6.72 0.43 25.14
N VAL A 80 -6.68 0.67 23.84
CA VAL A 80 -5.75 0.04 22.92
C VAL A 80 -4.93 1.10 22.22
N GLU A 81 -3.63 0.91 22.26
CA GLU A 81 -2.70 1.75 21.52
C GLU A 81 -2.44 1.14 20.14
N MET A 82 -2.69 1.93 19.10
CA MET A 82 -2.39 1.56 17.72
C MET A 82 -1.16 2.36 17.26
N LYS A 83 -0.12 1.66 16.83
CA LYS A 83 1.18 2.25 16.45
C LYS A 83 1.50 1.98 15.01
N TYR A 84 2.01 2.99 14.32
CA TYR A 84 2.67 2.80 13.03
C TYR A 84 3.98 2.05 13.26
N THR A 85 4.03 0.80 12.80
CA THR A 85 5.21 -0.09 12.89
C THR A 85 5.99 -0.13 11.59
N GLY A 86 5.48 0.53 10.55
CA GLY A 86 6.14 0.63 9.26
C GLY A 86 7.37 1.53 9.32
N THR A 87 8.38 1.21 8.51
CA THR A 87 9.44 2.16 8.14
C THR A 87 9.10 2.81 6.80
N ILE A 88 8.80 1.97 5.79
CA ILE A 88 8.53 2.38 4.40
C ILE A 88 7.15 1.88 3.91
N SER A 89 6.64 0.81 4.53
CA SER A 89 5.34 0.20 4.15
C SER A 89 4.25 0.60 5.12
N PHE A 90 3.01 0.73 4.64
CA PHE A 90 1.85 0.93 5.49
C PHE A 90 1.71 -0.26 6.44
N ARG A 91 2.16 -0.08 7.69
CA ARG A 91 2.04 -1.07 8.76
C ARG A 91 1.61 -0.43 10.05
N TRP A 92 0.54 -0.97 10.61
CA TRP A 92 0.01 -0.54 11.90
C TRP A 92 -0.21 -1.75 12.79
N GLY A 93 0.44 -1.74 13.94
CA GLY A 93 0.32 -2.77 14.95
C GLY A 93 -0.61 -2.34 16.09
N PHE A 94 -1.38 -3.29 16.61
CA PHE A 94 -2.08 -3.16 17.88
C PHE A 94 -2.15 -4.52 18.58
N ARG A 95 -2.43 -4.52 19.88
CA ARG A 95 -2.63 -5.74 20.65
C ARG A 95 -4.06 -5.78 21.18
N TRP A 96 -4.71 -6.92 21.03
CA TRP A 96 -6.02 -7.19 21.60
C TRP A 96 -5.97 -8.49 22.38
N GLU A 97 -6.29 -8.41 23.68
CA GLU A 97 -6.12 -9.53 24.60
C GLU A 97 -4.67 -10.10 24.55
N GLU A 98 -4.52 -11.39 24.29
CA GLU A 98 -3.23 -12.08 24.18
C GLU A 98 -2.69 -12.15 22.74
N HIS A 99 -3.35 -11.47 21.79
CA HIS A 99 -3.05 -11.57 20.37
C HIS A 99 -2.51 -10.25 19.80
N ASP A 100 -1.44 -10.35 19.02
CA ASP A 100 -0.88 -9.23 18.27
C ASP A 100 -1.52 -9.17 16.87
N PHE A 101 -1.88 -7.97 16.43
CA PHE A 101 -2.47 -7.72 15.11
C PHE A 101 -1.64 -6.71 14.34
N GLU A 102 -1.59 -6.87 13.02
CA GLU A 102 -0.89 -5.98 12.11
C GLU A 102 -1.71 -5.74 10.84
N TRP A 103 -2.04 -4.48 10.59
CA TRP A 103 -2.48 -4.02 9.29
C TRP A 103 -1.29 -3.90 8.34
N LYS A 104 -1.39 -4.47 7.14
CA LYS A 104 -0.50 -4.29 6.01
C LYS A 104 -1.31 -3.84 4.81
N ARG A 105 -1.20 -2.56 4.45
CA ARG A 105 -2.01 -1.91 3.41
C ARG A 105 -3.51 -2.23 3.58
N GLU A 106 -4.06 -3.12 2.74
CA GLU A 106 -5.48 -3.47 2.67
C GLU A 106 -5.84 -4.71 3.52
N GLU A 107 -4.88 -5.32 4.20
CA GLU A 107 -5.04 -6.60 4.88
C GLU A 107 -4.73 -6.47 6.37
N CYS A 108 -5.55 -7.06 7.24
CA CYS A 108 -5.29 -7.17 8.67
C CYS A 108 -4.92 -8.61 9.01
N PHE A 109 -3.78 -8.80 9.67
CA PHE A 109 -3.28 -10.09 10.09
C PHE A 109 -3.27 -10.20 11.61
N MET A 110 -3.64 -11.36 12.13
CA MET A 110 -3.29 -11.77 13.48
C MET A 110 -1.93 -12.49 13.44
N LEU A 111 -0.96 -11.98 14.18
CA LEU A 111 0.40 -12.50 14.25
C LEU A 111 0.47 -13.63 15.27
N ARG A 112 0.99 -14.79 14.88
CA ARG A 112 1.10 -15.97 15.77
C ARG A 112 2.48 -16.59 15.66
N LYS A 113 3.44 -16.27 16.52
CA LYS A 113 4.75 -16.96 16.47
C LYS A 113 4.68 -18.29 17.22
N PRO A 114 5.22 -19.40 16.70
CA PRO A 114 6.04 -19.53 15.48
C PRO A 114 5.22 -19.75 14.18
N ASP A 115 3.90 -19.87 14.29
CA ASP A 115 3.01 -20.09 13.15
C ASP A 115 3.01 -18.93 12.11
N PRO A 116 2.50 -19.16 10.89
CA PRO A 116 2.25 -18.07 9.94
C PRO A 116 1.18 -17.08 10.45
N PRO A 117 1.27 -15.78 10.08
CA PRO A 117 0.19 -14.83 10.32
C PRO A 117 -1.12 -15.26 9.65
N VAL A 118 -2.24 -14.99 10.31
CA VAL A 118 -3.58 -15.35 9.81
C VAL A 118 -4.32 -14.08 9.37
N LEU A 119 -4.81 -14.06 8.13
CA LEU A 119 -5.60 -12.94 7.61
C LEU A 119 -6.98 -12.92 8.29
N VAL A 120 -7.36 -11.79 8.89
CA VAL A 120 -8.62 -11.65 9.65
C VAL A 120 -9.56 -10.58 9.09
N ALA A 121 -9.04 -9.60 8.34
CA ALA A 121 -9.86 -8.65 7.62
C ALA A 121 -9.19 -8.20 6.32
N VAL A 122 -10.00 -7.86 5.32
CA VAL A 122 -9.55 -7.31 4.04
C VAL A 122 -10.41 -6.10 3.71
N THR A 123 -9.80 -5.01 3.26
CA THR A 123 -10.50 -3.87 2.69
C THR A 123 -10.24 -3.78 1.19
N LYS A 124 -11.16 -3.18 0.45
CA LYS A 124 -10.94 -2.81 -0.95
C LYS A 124 -11.02 -1.30 -1.11
N GLU A 125 -9.94 -0.74 -1.65
CA GLU A 125 -9.97 0.60 -2.21
C GLU A 125 -10.42 0.50 -3.68
N PRO A 126 -11.51 1.17 -4.08
CA PRO A 126 -11.93 1.18 -5.47
C PRO A 126 -10.87 1.94 -6.28
N SER A 127 -10.50 1.42 -7.44
CA SER A 127 -9.35 1.87 -8.27
C SER A 127 -9.36 3.35 -8.66
N SER A 128 -10.47 4.07 -8.42
CA SER A 128 -10.65 5.49 -8.69
C SER A 128 -10.65 6.38 -7.44
N LYS A 129 -10.77 5.83 -6.22
CA LYS A 129 -10.79 6.59 -4.97
C LYS A 129 -9.95 5.84 -3.95
N LEU A 130 -8.83 6.41 -3.51
CA LEU A 130 -8.09 5.94 -2.32
C LEU A 130 -8.87 6.29 -1.03
N LYS A 131 -10.12 5.83 -0.95
CA LYS A 131 -10.97 5.83 0.24
C LYS A 131 -11.46 4.40 0.37
N THR A 132 -11.20 3.80 1.53
CA THR A 132 -11.75 2.50 1.93
C THR A 132 -13.25 2.48 1.64
N SER A 133 -13.68 1.60 0.72
CA SER A 133 -15.09 1.52 0.31
C SER A 133 -15.81 0.38 0.98
N THR A 134 -15.13 -0.76 1.14
CA THR A 134 -15.71 -1.98 1.69
C THR A 134 -14.69 -2.67 2.57
N VAL A 135 -15.12 -3.20 3.71
CA VAL A 135 -14.36 -4.10 4.56
C VAL A 135 -15.06 -5.45 4.63
N GLN A 136 -14.26 -6.52 4.63
CA GLN A 136 -14.69 -7.88 4.87
C GLN A 136 -13.94 -8.43 6.07
N ILE A 137 -14.67 -8.83 7.10
CA ILE A 137 -14.11 -9.51 8.27
C ILE A 137 -14.27 -11.02 8.04
N LEU A 138 -13.16 -11.74 8.19
CA LEU A 138 -13.06 -13.17 7.94
C LEU A 138 -13.36 -13.92 9.23
N ASP A 139 -14.62 -13.92 9.67
CA ASP A 139 -15.06 -14.50 10.94
C ASP A 139 -14.67 -15.96 11.10
N TYR A 140 -14.67 -16.73 10.00
CA TYR A 140 -14.19 -18.10 10.01
C TYR A 140 -12.76 -18.22 10.56
N ASN A 141 -11.86 -17.28 10.23
CA ASN A 141 -10.50 -17.29 10.74
C ASN A 141 -10.46 -16.87 12.21
N LEU A 142 -11.23 -15.85 12.61
CA LEU A 142 -11.30 -15.40 14.00
C LEU A 142 -11.87 -16.47 14.95
N ASN A 143 -12.86 -17.24 14.49
CA ASN A 143 -13.54 -18.27 15.29
C ASN A 143 -12.63 -19.44 15.70
N ARG A 144 -11.43 -19.54 15.12
CA ARG A 144 -10.45 -20.60 15.41
C ARG A 144 -9.49 -20.24 16.54
N PHE A 145 -9.66 -19.06 17.12
CA PHE A 145 -8.80 -18.51 18.16
C PHE A 145 -9.60 -18.15 19.41
N ASP A 146 -8.91 -18.21 20.55
CA ASP A 146 -9.45 -17.92 21.87
C ASP A 146 -9.51 -16.41 22.09
N ILE A 147 -10.34 -15.75 21.28
CA ILE A 147 -10.67 -14.33 21.44
C ILE A 147 -11.98 -14.26 22.19
N ASN A 148 -11.94 -13.71 23.41
CA ASN A 148 -13.10 -13.68 24.32
C ASN A 148 -14.09 -12.61 23.86
N ASP A 149 -13.60 -11.40 23.62
CA ASP A 149 -14.40 -10.28 23.13
C ASP A 149 -14.19 -10.05 21.63
N ARG A 150 -14.85 -10.88 20.83
CA ARG A 150 -14.83 -10.77 19.36
C ARG A 150 -15.51 -9.50 18.88
N LYS A 151 -16.52 -9.01 19.60
CA LYS A 151 -17.26 -7.82 19.21
C LYS A 151 -16.42 -6.57 19.42
N GLY A 152 -15.70 -6.49 20.53
CA GLY A 152 -14.71 -5.44 20.77
C GLY A 152 -13.62 -5.44 19.70
N LEU A 153 -13.10 -6.61 19.32
CA LEU A 153 -12.12 -6.72 18.23
C LEU A 153 -12.69 -6.22 16.89
N GLU A 154 -13.91 -6.61 16.54
CA GLU A 154 -14.60 -6.15 15.33
C GLU A 154 -14.67 -4.61 15.31
N ILE A 155 -15.18 -4.01 16.39
CA ILE A 155 -15.29 -2.55 16.54
C ILE A 155 -13.92 -1.88 16.39
N LEU A 156 -12.87 -2.46 16.97
CA LEU A 156 -11.51 -1.95 16.90
C LEU A 156 -10.95 -1.99 15.47
N ILE A 157 -11.08 -3.13 14.77
CA ILE A 157 -10.65 -3.30 13.37
C ILE A 157 -11.34 -2.28 12.47
N LEU A 158 -12.65 -2.10 12.62
CA LEU A 158 -13.42 -1.13 11.85
C LEU A 158 -12.99 0.31 12.15
N THR A 159 -12.79 0.63 13.42
CA THR A 159 -12.36 1.98 13.84
C THR A 159 -10.97 2.30 13.33
N ALA A 160 -10.03 1.34 13.35
CA ALA A 160 -8.70 1.49 12.77
C ALA A 160 -8.79 1.93 11.30
N LEU A 161 -9.57 1.22 10.48
CA LEU A 161 -9.80 1.57 9.06
C LEU A 161 -10.35 2.98 8.88
N MET A 162 -11.30 3.40 9.73
CA MET A 162 -11.85 4.76 9.69
C MET A 162 -10.77 5.80 9.97
N THR A 163 -9.86 5.53 10.92
CA THR A 163 -8.75 6.44 11.20
C THR A 163 -7.75 6.52 10.06
N PHE A 164 -7.52 5.43 9.32
CA PHE A 164 -6.64 5.42 8.15
C PHE A 164 -7.23 6.25 7.01
N SER A 165 -8.54 6.13 6.79
CA SER A 165 -9.27 6.96 5.82
C SER A 165 -9.12 8.46 6.13
N ASP A 166 -9.26 8.85 7.40
CA ASP A 166 -9.09 10.25 7.83
C ASP A 166 -7.64 10.73 7.73
N SER A 167 -6.68 9.84 8.01
CA SER A 167 -5.24 10.12 7.86
C SER A 167 -4.92 10.42 6.39
N ASN A 168 -5.42 9.59 5.48
CA ASN A 168 -5.25 9.72 4.04
C ASN A 168 -5.93 10.98 3.49
N GLU A 169 -7.12 11.34 3.99
CA GLU A 169 -7.80 12.58 3.61
C GLU A 169 -7.06 13.82 4.11
N ALA A 170 -6.56 13.79 5.36
CA ALA A 170 -5.78 14.89 5.92
C ALA A 170 -4.46 15.13 5.18
N GLN A 171 -3.80 14.08 4.69
CA GLN A 171 -2.59 14.21 3.85
C GLN A 171 -2.86 14.82 2.48
N ARG A 172 -4.09 14.69 1.96
CA ARG A 172 -4.48 15.20 0.64
C ARG A 172 -5.15 16.55 0.67
N ALA A 173 -5.66 16.96 1.83
CA ALA A 173 -6.20 18.30 1.99
C ALA A 173 -5.09 19.29 1.59
N PRO A 174 -5.29 20.14 0.57
CA PRO A 174 -4.32 21.17 0.25
C PRO A 174 -4.11 21.97 1.52
N ALA A 175 -2.85 22.16 1.92
CA ALA A 175 -2.49 22.88 3.14
C ALA A 175 -3.24 24.22 3.16
N ALA A 176 -4.36 24.25 3.87
CA ALA A 176 -5.05 25.49 4.14
C ALA A 176 -4.06 26.28 4.99
N ASN A 177 -3.60 27.40 4.44
CA ASN A 177 -2.71 28.33 5.11
C ASN A 177 -3.09 28.43 6.59
N PRO A 178 -2.13 28.29 7.53
CA PRO A 178 -2.46 28.37 8.94
C PRO A 178 -3.14 29.71 9.21
N PRO A 179 -4.25 29.76 9.98
CA PRO A 179 -4.82 31.02 10.39
C PRO A 179 -3.74 31.77 11.19
N ALA A 180 -3.41 32.97 10.73
CA ALA A 180 -2.53 33.89 11.43
C ALA A 180 -2.99 33.97 12.90
N ALA A 181 -2.08 33.62 13.80
CA ALA A 181 -2.27 33.75 15.23
C ALA A 181 -2.70 35.19 15.55
N VAL A 182 -3.94 35.34 15.99
CA VAL A 182 -4.43 36.58 16.59
C VAL A 182 -3.75 36.68 17.96
N ALA A 183 -2.66 37.42 18.01
CA ALA A 183 -2.09 37.90 19.25
C ALA A 183 -3.08 38.86 19.91
N LYS A 184 -3.41 38.56 21.16
CA LYS A 184 -4.04 39.48 22.12
C LYS A 184 -3.18 40.72 22.28
N GLU A 185 -3.77 41.92 22.21
CA GLU A 185 -3.62 42.88 23.31
C GLU A 185 -4.65 44.02 23.23
N THR A 186 -5.25 44.23 24.38
CA THR A 186 -6.21 45.26 24.80
C THR A 186 -5.61 46.67 24.83
N LYS A 187 -6.33 47.66 24.29
CA LYS A 187 -6.41 49.01 24.87
C LYS A 187 -7.68 49.76 24.42
N PRO A 188 -8.40 50.48 25.32
CA PRO A 188 -9.68 51.11 24.98
C PRO A 188 -9.61 52.64 24.74
N THR A 189 -10.53 53.11 23.86
CA THR A 189 -11.19 54.44 23.73
C THR A 189 -10.39 55.71 23.34
N PRO A 190 -11.03 56.80 22.84
CA PRO A 190 -12.42 56.98 22.32
C PRO A 190 -12.58 57.82 21.01
N SER A 191 -13.81 57.75 20.46
CA SER A 191 -14.61 58.81 19.77
C SER A 191 -14.11 59.50 18.49
N ASN A 192 -14.87 59.35 17.39
CA ASN A 192 -15.67 60.46 16.85
C ASN A 192 -16.75 60.02 15.85
N ASP A 193 -17.87 60.74 15.94
CA ASP A 193 -19.09 60.66 15.14
C ASP A 193 -18.88 60.81 13.63
N THR A 194 -19.75 60.18 12.83
CA THR A 194 -20.77 60.85 11.98
C THR A 194 -21.51 59.80 11.14
N ALA A 195 -22.85 59.88 11.16
CA ALA A 195 -23.78 59.01 10.45
C ALA A 195 -24.02 59.49 8.98
N PRO A 196 -25.08 59.06 8.27
CA PRO A 196 -25.00 58.13 7.14
C PRO A 196 -25.31 58.77 5.78
N SER A 197 -24.91 58.13 4.68
CA SER A 197 -25.56 58.37 3.39
C SER A 197 -25.74 57.07 2.60
N SER A 198 -27.01 56.85 2.28
CA SER A 198 -27.57 55.82 1.42
C SER A 198 -27.26 56.11 -0.05
N SER A 199 -26.80 55.10 -0.78
CA SER A 199 -27.06 55.00 -2.22
C SER A 199 -27.04 53.53 -2.67
N GLU A 200 -28.24 53.04 -2.87
CA GLU A 200 -28.70 51.99 -3.78
C GLU A 200 -27.77 51.73 -4.99
N ALA A 201 -27.28 50.48 -5.13
CA ALA A 201 -26.77 49.93 -6.38
C ALA A 201 -26.81 48.38 -6.36
N ALA A 202 -27.17 47.81 -7.51
CA ALA A 202 -27.50 46.43 -7.83
C ALA A 202 -26.56 45.31 -7.30
N PRO A 203 -27.03 44.04 -7.19
CA PRO A 203 -26.22 42.93 -6.73
C PRO A 203 -25.17 42.54 -7.79
N SER A 204 -23.91 42.91 -7.56
CA SER A 204 -22.79 42.41 -8.36
C SER A 204 -22.47 40.97 -7.96
N VAL A 205 -22.73 40.04 -8.88
CA VAL A 205 -22.30 38.63 -8.81
C VAL A 205 -20.78 38.58 -8.54
N PRO A 206 -20.30 37.87 -7.51
CA PRO A 206 -18.87 37.72 -7.26
C PRO A 206 -18.20 37.02 -8.45
N LYS A 207 -17.20 37.64 -9.07
CA LYS A 207 -16.38 36.98 -10.10
C LYS A 207 -15.68 35.77 -9.46
N PRO A 208 -15.74 34.57 -10.07
CA PRO A 208 -15.07 33.39 -9.54
C PRO A 208 -13.54 33.64 -9.47
N PRO A 209 -12.86 33.09 -8.45
CA PRO A 209 -11.43 33.30 -8.29
C PRO A 209 -10.67 32.78 -9.51
N PRO A 210 -9.57 33.46 -9.92
CA PRO A 210 -8.74 33.03 -11.04
C PRO A 210 -8.22 31.61 -10.80
N LYS A 211 -8.30 30.76 -11.83
CA LYS A 211 -7.78 29.38 -11.78
C LYS A 211 -6.30 29.41 -11.40
N PRO A 212 -5.83 28.53 -10.50
CA PRO A 212 -4.43 28.46 -10.15
C PRO A 212 -3.57 28.16 -11.39
N PRO A 213 -2.33 28.69 -11.44
CA PRO A 213 -1.42 28.45 -12.57
C PRO A 213 -1.17 26.95 -12.75
N VAL A 214 -1.14 26.51 -14.01
CA VAL A 214 -0.88 25.11 -14.37
C VAL A 214 0.50 24.74 -13.86
N LYS A 215 0.60 23.70 -13.02
CA LYS A 215 1.88 23.20 -12.49
C LYS A 215 2.73 22.72 -13.66
N THR A 216 4.01 23.11 -13.71
CA THR A 216 4.96 22.77 -14.77
C THR A 216 6.19 22.05 -14.21
N GLY A 217 6.89 21.30 -15.06
CA GLY A 217 8.16 20.65 -14.71
C GLY A 217 8.01 19.51 -13.69
N VAL A 218 8.92 19.45 -12.71
CA VAL A 218 8.95 18.41 -11.65
C VAL A 218 7.64 18.33 -10.86
N ASP A 219 6.98 19.45 -10.58
CA ASP A 219 5.69 19.47 -9.86
C ASP A 219 4.57 18.83 -10.67
N ARG A 220 4.64 18.91 -12.00
CA ARG A 220 3.73 18.23 -12.91
C ARG A 220 3.98 16.72 -12.91
N ILE A 221 5.25 16.30 -12.90
CA ILE A 221 5.61 14.88 -12.77
C ILE A 221 5.11 14.33 -11.45
N ALA A 222 5.36 15.05 -10.35
CA ALA A 222 4.90 14.66 -9.02
C ALA A 222 3.38 14.49 -8.98
N GLU A 223 2.62 15.39 -9.63
CA GLU A 223 1.17 15.25 -9.78
C GLU A 223 0.78 14.00 -10.59
N LEU A 224 1.41 13.79 -11.76
CA LEU A 224 1.14 12.63 -12.62
C LEU A 224 1.44 11.29 -11.92
N GLN A 225 2.51 11.23 -11.12
CA GLN A 225 2.85 10.04 -10.32
C GLN A 225 1.94 9.91 -9.08
N ALA A 226 1.58 11.02 -8.43
CA ALA A 226 0.68 10.99 -7.27
C ALA A 226 -0.71 10.43 -7.61
N VAL A 227 -1.19 10.65 -8.83
CA VAL A 227 -2.44 10.04 -9.33
C VAL A 227 -2.38 8.51 -9.37
N ARG A 228 -1.18 7.92 -9.55
CA ARG A 228 -0.98 6.46 -9.63
C ARG A 228 -0.87 5.79 -8.26
N GLY A 229 -0.50 6.55 -7.22
CA GLY A 229 -0.42 6.07 -5.84
C GLY A 229 0.76 5.13 -5.55
N GLU A 230 1.69 4.96 -6.49
CA GLU A 230 2.89 4.15 -6.34
C GLU A 230 4.08 5.07 -5.95
N TYR A 231 4.38 5.20 -4.66
CA TYR A 231 5.37 6.19 -4.17
C TYR A 231 6.83 5.88 -4.57
N ASN A 232 7.15 4.61 -4.85
CA ASN A 232 8.50 4.17 -5.22
C ASN A 232 8.60 3.82 -6.70
N GLU A 233 7.56 4.09 -7.49
CA GLU A 233 7.47 3.71 -8.89
C GLU A 233 7.15 4.92 -9.75
N VAL A 234 8.03 5.17 -10.71
CA VAL A 234 7.95 6.30 -11.62
C VAL A 234 7.64 5.76 -13.00
N THR A 235 6.45 6.08 -13.51
CA THR A 235 6.09 5.74 -14.89
C THR A 235 6.44 6.88 -15.83
N VAL A 236 7.30 6.59 -16.80
CA VAL A 236 7.71 7.55 -17.84
C VAL A 236 6.72 7.50 -19.00
N GLU A 237 6.17 8.66 -19.31
CA GLU A 237 5.14 8.87 -20.35
C GLU A 237 5.58 9.95 -21.34
N ASP A 238 4.69 10.35 -22.25
CA ASP A 238 4.94 11.47 -23.16
C ASP A 238 5.03 12.82 -22.43
N GLU A 239 4.19 13.04 -21.42
CA GLU A 239 4.17 14.28 -20.65
C GLU A 239 5.45 14.47 -19.82
N GLY A 240 6.07 15.64 -19.90
CA GLY A 240 7.26 16.00 -19.12
C GLY A 240 8.59 15.75 -19.81
N SER A 241 9.64 16.50 -19.43
CA SER A 241 10.98 16.31 -19.99
C SER A 241 11.78 15.22 -19.27
N VAL A 242 12.86 14.76 -19.89
CA VAL A 242 13.81 13.83 -19.25
C VAL A 242 14.36 14.43 -17.96
N ASP A 243 14.70 15.72 -17.99
CA ASP A 243 15.26 16.45 -16.84
C ASP A 243 14.28 16.51 -15.67
N ASP A 244 12.99 16.73 -15.94
CA ASP A 244 11.96 16.76 -14.89
C ASP A 244 11.80 15.41 -14.19
N TYR A 245 11.75 14.34 -14.98
CA TYR A 245 11.68 12.97 -14.44
C TYR A 245 12.95 12.60 -13.67
N ALA A 246 14.12 12.96 -14.20
CA ALA A 246 15.39 12.67 -13.55
C ALA A 246 15.55 13.41 -12.23
N GLN A 247 15.16 14.69 -12.19
CA GLN A 247 15.15 15.50 -10.98
C GLN A 247 14.14 14.94 -9.97
N TYR A 248 12.96 14.51 -10.41
CA TYR A 248 11.98 13.85 -9.56
C TYR A 248 12.53 12.57 -8.93
N CYS A 249 13.11 11.67 -9.73
CA CYS A 249 13.74 10.44 -9.24
C CYS A 249 14.91 10.73 -8.29
N SER A 250 15.72 11.75 -8.58
CA SER A 250 16.82 12.17 -7.69
C SER A 250 16.29 12.69 -6.36
N ASN A 251 15.21 13.46 -6.35
CA ASN A 251 14.59 13.97 -5.13
C ASN A 251 14.05 12.82 -4.27
N LEU A 252 13.42 11.80 -4.88
CA LEU A 252 13.00 10.60 -4.18
C LEU A 252 14.20 9.87 -3.55
N LEU A 253 15.29 9.69 -4.28
CA LEU A 253 16.50 9.03 -3.80
C LEU A 253 17.33 9.88 -2.82
N ASN A 254 17.03 11.16 -2.65
CA ASN A 254 17.66 12.00 -1.62
C ASN A 254 17.04 11.77 -0.24
N ASP A 255 15.85 11.19 -0.14
CA ASP A 255 15.27 10.78 1.13
C ASP A 255 16.00 9.55 1.68
N ASP A 256 16.52 9.62 2.91
CA ASP A 256 17.21 8.53 3.60
C ASP A 256 16.32 7.30 3.79
N ALA A 257 15.01 7.47 3.91
CA ALA A 257 14.05 6.37 4.00
C ALA A 257 13.82 5.68 2.65
N MET A 258 14.17 6.34 1.54
CA MET A 258 14.01 5.80 0.19
C MET A 258 15.26 5.01 -0.21
N LEU A 259 15.15 3.68 -0.15
CA LEU A 259 16.25 2.77 -0.48
C LEU A 259 16.31 2.44 -1.98
N PHE A 260 15.18 2.48 -2.70
CA PHE A 260 15.14 2.22 -4.13
C PHE A 260 13.99 2.95 -4.83
N VAL A 261 14.13 3.17 -6.12
CA VAL A 261 13.09 3.68 -7.03
C VAL A 261 13.01 2.78 -8.26
N THR A 262 11.80 2.47 -8.70
CA THR A 262 11.53 1.71 -9.91
C THR A 262 11.09 2.66 -11.01
N VAL A 263 11.79 2.69 -12.14
CA VAL A 263 11.45 3.50 -13.31
C VAL A 263 10.92 2.57 -14.40
N LYS A 264 9.66 2.72 -14.80
CA LYS A 264 9.00 1.91 -15.83
C LYS A 264 8.55 2.74 -17.02
N SER A 265 8.56 2.14 -18.22
CA SER A 265 7.94 2.73 -19.41
C SER A 265 6.43 2.51 -19.39
N ALA A 266 5.62 3.54 -19.68
CA ALA A 266 4.19 3.35 -19.94
C ALA A 266 3.95 2.50 -21.20
N GLU A 267 4.69 2.81 -22.28
CA GLU A 267 4.59 2.11 -23.56
C GLU A 267 5.97 1.84 -24.18
N ALA A 268 6.01 0.98 -25.20
CA ALA A 268 7.23 0.63 -25.93
C ALA A 268 7.96 1.85 -26.52
N VAL A 269 7.21 2.90 -26.87
CA VAL A 269 7.76 4.15 -27.42
C VAL A 269 8.55 4.96 -26.38
N HIS A 270 8.26 4.79 -25.08
CA HIS A 270 8.91 5.51 -23.98
C HIS A 270 10.16 4.81 -23.46
N VAL A 271 10.48 3.60 -23.94
CA VAL A 271 11.66 2.84 -23.50
C VAL A 271 12.97 3.64 -23.64
N PRO A 272 13.25 4.34 -24.76
CA PRO A 272 14.45 5.17 -24.87
C PRO A 272 14.46 6.32 -23.84
N LYS A 273 13.29 6.89 -23.54
CA LYS A 273 13.14 7.98 -22.56
C LYS A 273 13.43 7.49 -21.14
N VAL A 274 12.99 6.28 -20.77
CA VAL A 274 13.33 5.65 -19.47
C VAL A 274 14.84 5.53 -19.29
N LEU A 275 15.57 5.09 -20.32
CA LEU A 275 17.03 4.96 -20.25
C LEU A 275 17.70 6.31 -20.02
N GLN A 276 17.25 7.36 -20.72
CA GLN A 276 17.75 8.72 -20.56
C GLN A 276 17.46 9.26 -19.16
N VAL A 277 16.24 9.06 -18.64
CA VAL A 277 15.85 9.47 -17.28
C VAL A 277 16.74 8.81 -16.22
N VAL A 278 16.99 7.51 -16.36
CA VAL A 278 17.86 6.77 -15.43
C VAL A 278 19.30 7.28 -15.48
N GLU A 279 19.84 7.50 -16.68
CA GLU A 279 21.19 8.03 -16.85
C GLU A 279 21.32 9.43 -16.22
N GLU A 280 20.38 10.34 -16.51
CA GLU A 280 20.41 11.70 -15.95
C GLU A 280 20.20 11.69 -14.44
N THR A 281 19.36 10.81 -13.90
CA THR A 281 19.20 10.64 -12.44
C THR A 281 20.54 10.29 -11.79
N LYS A 282 21.31 9.38 -12.39
CA LYS A 282 22.66 9.04 -11.92
C LYS A 282 23.61 10.22 -12.06
N ARG A 283 23.54 10.96 -13.16
CA ARG A 283 24.38 12.14 -13.40
C ARG A 283 24.13 13.25 -12.38
N ILE A 284 22.87 13.53 -12.04
CA ILE A 284 22.49 14.52 -11.01
C ILE A 284 23.13 14.14 -9.66
N ARG A 285 23.02 12.86 -9.26
CA ARG A 285 23.60 12.37 -8.00
C ARG A 285 25.12 12.42 -7.98
N HIS A 286 25.76 11.99 -9.07
CA HIS A 286 27.22 12.08 -9.18
C HIS A 286 27.71 13.54 -9.11
N LYS A 287 26.98 14.48 -9.73
CA LYS A 287 27.29 15.91 -9.65
C LYS A 287 27.10 16.49 -8.25
N ALA A 288 26.21 15.92 -7.44
CA ALA A 288 25.98 16.33 -6.05
C ALA A 288 27.10 15.92 -5.08
N GLY A 289 28.12 15.19 -5.55
CA GLY A 289 29.30 14.82 -4.75
C GLY A 289 29.12 13.57 -3.90
N LEU A 290 28.09 12.76 -4.16
CA LEU A 290 27.91 11.44 -3.57
C LEU A 290 29.04 10.53 -4.09
N SER A 291 29.82 9.92 -3.19
CA SER A 291 31.02 9.15 -3.52
C SER A 291 30.70 7.86 -4.27
N ASP A 292 31.71 7.24 -4.90
CA ASP A 292 31.57 5.92 -5.56
C ASP A 292 31.04 4.82 -4.62
N GLU A 293 31.13 5.01 -3.30
CA GLU A 293 30.58 4.11 -2.28
C GLU A 293 29.06 4.23 -2.11
N GLU A 294 28.47 5.34 -2.54
CA GLU A 294 27.02 5.62 -2.56
C GLU A 294 26.42 5.47 -3.97
N GLU A 295 27.13 4.77 -4.86
CA GLU A 295 26.70 4.49 -6.23
C GLU A 295 25.43 3.64 -6.24
N LEU A 296 24.48 4.00 -7.11
CA LEU A 296 23.21 3.28 -7.24
C LEU A 296 23.40 1.94 -7.96
N HIS A 297 22.98 0.86 -7.30
CA HIS A 297 22.79 -0.44 -7.93
C HIS A 297 21.64 -0.37 -8.94
N GLN A 298 21.89 -0.83 -10.16
CA GLN A 298 20.90 -0.84 -11.25
C GLN A 298 20.52 -2.27 -11.64
N TYR A 299 19.22 -2.55 -11.63
CA TYR A 299 18.67 -3.85 -12.05
C TYR A 299 17.68 -3.63 -13.18
N VAL A 300 17.89 -4.30 -14.32
CA VAL A 300 17.07 -4.12 -15.52
C VAL A 300 16.21 -5.37 -15.72
N LEU A 301 14.89 -5.18 -15.76
CA LEU A 301 13.91 -6.21 -16.05
C LEU A 301 13.22 -5.90 -17.38
N TYR A 302 13.20 -6.89 -18.27
CA TYR A 302 12.46 -6.82 -19.52
C TYR A 302 11.16 -7.62 -19.35
N ASP A 303 10.00 -7.00 -19.61
CA ASP A 303 8.74 -7.74 -19.71
C ASP A 303 8.71 -8.45 -21.08
N THR A 304 9.46 -9.54 -21.16
CA THR A 304 9.34 -10.45 -22.29
C THR A 304 8.23 -11.42 -21.96
N LYS A 305 6.97 -11.02 -22.20
CA LYS A 305 5.93 -12.03 -22.42
C LYS A 305 6.46 -12.91 -23.55
N PRO A 306 6.69 -14.21 -23.34
CA PRO A 306 7.12 -15.07 -24.42
C PRO A 306 5.98 -15.11 -25.42
N GLU A 307 6.11 -14.38 -26.53
CA GLU A 307 5.24 -14.59 -27.67
C GLU A 307 5.30 -16.08 -27.95
N LYS A 308 4.14 -16.76 -27.86
CA LYS A 308 4.01 -18.18 -28.17
C LYS A 308 4.42 -18.36 -29.61
N LYS A 309 5.72 -18.57 -29.85
CA LYS A 309 6.25 -18.88 -31.17
C LYS A 309 5.60 -20.19 -31.57
N GLY A 310 4.67 -20.11 -32.52
CA GLY A 310 4.16 -21.27 -33.22
C GLY A 310 5.32 -22.07 -33.85
N PRO A 311 5.03 -23.26 -34.41
CA PRO A 311 6.05 -24.12 -35.00
C PRO A 311 6.96 -23.33 -35.94
N ARG A 312 8.26 -23.33 -35.67
CA ARG A 312 9.25 -22.66 -36.52
C ARG A 312 9.30 -23.41 -37.86
N ILE A 313 8.59 -22.90 -38.86
CA ILE A 313 8.82 -23.31 -40.24
C ILE A 313 10.11 -22.61 -40.67
N ILE A 314 11.18 -23.39 -40.80
CA ILE A 314 12.45 -22.91 -41.36
C ILE A 314 12.26 -22.89 -42.87
N ASN A 315 12.00 -21.72 -43.44
CA ASN A 315 12.10 -21.56 -44.90
C ASN A 315 13.59 -21.57 -45.27
N LEU A 316 13.99 -22.57 -46.04
CA LEU A 316 15.38 -22.79 -46.47
C LEU A 316 15.76 -21.98 -47.72
N ASP A 317 14.83 -21.20 -48.29
CA ASP A 317 15.01 -20.43 -49.53
C ASP A 317 15.10 -18.91 -49.31
N ASP A 318 15.21 -18.44 -48.06
CA ASP A 318 15.28 -17.00 -47.79
C ASP A 318 16.66 -16.45 -48.18
N ASN A 319 16.71 -15.91 -49.39
CA ASN A 319 17.87 -15.29 -49.98
C ASN A 319 18.30 -14.09 -49.14
N ASP A 320 19.56 -14.11 -48.71
CA ASP A 320 20.16 -13.38 -47.59
C ASP A 320 20.36 -11.86 -47.88
N LYS A 321 19.27 -11.15 -48.24
CA LYS A 321 19.30 -9.72 -48.65
C LYS A 321 18.65 -8.74 -47.65
N ASP A 322 17.91 -9.20 -46.64
CA ASP A 322 17.26 -8.33 -45.64
C ASP A 322 18.03 -8.25 -44.31
N LYS A 323 19.30 -7.83 -44.36
CA LYS A 323 20.14 -7.60 -43.15
C LYS A 323 19.86 -6.28 -42.42
N ASN A 324 18.71 -5.64 -42.66
CA ASN A 324 18.22 -4.54 -41.82
C ASN A 324 17.12 -5.05 -40.87
N LYS A 325 17.48 -5.94 -39.94
CA LYS A 325 16.65 -6.19 -38.75
C LYS A 325 16.69 -4.92 -37.88
N LYS A 326 15.86 -3.95 -38.26
CA LYS A 326 15.60 -2.73 -37.50
C LYS A 326 15.30 -3.15 -36.07
N TYR A 327 16.14 -2.70 -35.12
CA TYR A 327 16.00 -3.01 -33.71
C TYR A 327 14.55 -2.72 -33.28
N LYS A 328 13.85 -3.75 -32.81
CA LYS A 328 12.54 -3.59 -32.18
C LYS A 328 12.79 -3.42 -30.68
N PRO A 329 12.51 -2.25 -30.10
CA PRO A 329 12.65 -2.06 -28.66
C PRO A 329 11.73 -3.03 -27.92
N PRO A 330 12.08 -3.42 -26.67
CA PRO A 330 11.20 -4.19 -25.81
C PRO A 330 9.82 -3.51 -25.66
N ASN A 331 8.77 -4.32 -25.47
CA ASN A 331 7.42 -3.80 -25.31
C ASN A 331 7.25 -2.95 -24.04
N SER A 332 8.02 -3.26 -23.00
CA SER A 332 8.19 -2.41 -21.83
C SER A 332 9.54 -2.69 -21.16
N LEU A 333 10.01 -1.70 -20.41
CA LEU A 333 11.27 -1.73 -19.67
C LEU A 333 11.03 -1.27 -18.24
N THR A 334 11.54 -2.03 -17.28
CA THR A 334 11.53 -1.67 -15.86
C THR A 334 12.96 -1.66 -15.34
N ILE A 335 13.38 -0.56 -14.75
CA ILE A 335 14.71 -0.40 -14.14
C ILE A 335 14.54 -0.07 -12.67
N HIS A 336 15.18 -0.85 -11.80
CA HIS A 336 15.28 -0.52 -10.39
C HIS A 336 16.63 0.13 -10.10
N LEU A 337 16.58 1.30 -9.43
CA LEU A 337 17.74 2.00 -8.90
C LEU A 337 17.70 1.89 -7.39
N SER A 338 18.75 1.35 -6.77
CA SER A 338 18.79 1.09 -5.33
C SER A 338 20.09 1.55 -4.68
N LYS A 339 20.00 2.09 -3.48
CA LYS A 339 21.13 2.42 -2.60
C LYS A 339 21.77 1.19 -1.98
N ILE A 340 21.03 0.07 -1.91
CA ILE A 340 21.47 -1.19 -1.34
C ILE A 340 21.45 -2.33 -2.37
N PRO A 341 22.29 -3.35 -2.25
CA PRO A 341 22.25 -4.49 -3.15
C PRO A 341 20.94 -5.27 -2.97
N MET A 342 20.28 -5.60 -4.08
CA MET A 342 19.06 -6.42 -4.16
C MET A 342 19.37 -7.78 -4.81
N PRO A 343 19.85 -8.78 -4.04
CA PRO A 343 20.28 -10.08 -4.57
C PRO A 343 19.15 -10.88 -5.26
N GLU A 344 17.90 -10.65 -4.87
CA GLU A 344 16.72 -11.28 -5.46
C GLU A 344 16.46 -10.86 -6.91
N LEU A 345 16.92 -9.67 -7.31
CA LEU A 345 16.82 -9.15 -8.67
C LEU A 345 18.08 -9.40 -9.50
N GLN A 346 19.11 -10.04 -8.92
CA GLN A 346 20.27 -10.45 -9.69
C GLN A 346 19.88 -11.55 -10.69
N PRO A 347 20.42 -11.51 -11.92
CA PRO A 347 20.19 -12.56 -12.91
C PRO A 347 20.64 -13.90 -12.33
N LYS A 348 19.70 -14.78 -12.00
CA LYS A 348 20.02 -16.17 -11.67
C LYS A 348 20.49 -16.84 -12.95
N ALA A 349 21.76 -17.25 -13.00
CA ALA A 349 22.26 -18.06 -14.09
C ALA A 349 21.35 -19.29 -14.20
N GLN A 350 20.60 -19.39 -15.31
CA GLN A 350 19.85 -20.58 -15.63
C GLN A 350 20.87 -21.72 -15.74
N GLN A 351 20.97 -22.55 -14.71
CA GLN A 351 21.65 -23.84 -14.84
C GLN A 351 20.85 -24.61 -15.90
N GLY A 352 21.43 -24.73 -17.09
CA GLY A 352 20.86 -25.46 -18.20
C GLY A 352 20.44 -26.85 -17.72
N SER A 353 19.15 -27.12 -17.76
CA SER A 353 18.61 -28.46 -17.58
C SER A 353 18.86 -29.27 -18.85
N ASP A 354 20.14 -29.54 -19.14
CA ASP A 354 20.54 -30.52 -20.14
C ASP A 354 21.15 -31.73 -19.44
N GLY A 355 20.38 -32.82 -19.43
CA GLY A 355 20.92 -34.17 -19.43
C GLY A 355 21.45 -34.73 -18.11
N LYS A 356 20.59 -35.48 -17.40
CA LYS A 356 20.63 -36.97 -17.36
C LYS A 356 19.93 -37.47 -16.10
N LYS A 357 18.93 -38.33 -16.31
CA LYS A 357 18.41 -39.26 -15.31
C LYS A 357 19.57 -40.08 -14.73
N ALA A 358 20.07 -39.69 -13.56
CA ALA A 358 20.84 -40.58 -12.72
C ALA A 358 19.88 -41.24 -11.73
N ARG A 359 19.67 -42.53 -11.99
CA ARG A 359 18.90 -43.50 -11.22
C ARG A 359 19.41 -43.56 -9.78
N ALA A 360 18.52 -43.38 -8.81
CA ALA A 360 18.80 -43.64 -7.40
C ALA A 360 19.09 -45.15 -7.20
N PRO A 361 20.13 -45.54 -6.44
CA PRO A 361 20.22 -46.89 -5.90
C PRO A 361 19.56 -46.95 -4.51
N SER A 362 18.72 -47.97 -4.34
CA SER A 362 18.07 -48.40 -3.11
C SER A 362 19.07 -48.76 -2.00
N PRO A 363 18.67 -48.75 -0.72
CA PRO A 363 19.55 -49.10 0.40
C PRO A 363 19.63 -50.63 0.60
N PRO A 364 20.74 -51.19 1.08
CA PRO A 364 20.75 -52.50 1.68
C PRO A 364 20.69 -52.44 3.21
N SER A 365 19.96 -53.41 3.72
CA SER A 365 19.63 -53.69 5.11
C SER A 365 20.81 -53.90 6.05
N ALA A 366 20.50 -53.72 7.32
CA ALA A 366 21.28 -53.98 8.51
C ALA A 366 22.07 -55.31 8.53
N GLN A 367 23.29 -55.26 9.06
CA GLN A 367 23.82 -56.33 9.90
C GLN A 367 24.66 -55.77 11.06
N VAL A 368 24.46 -56.45 12.18
CA VAL A 368 24.99 -56.26 13.53
C VAL A 368 26.39 -56.87 13.62
N SER A 369 27.34 -56.20 14.28
CA SER A 369 28.21 -56.84 15.30
C SER A 369 29.16 -55.86 16.00
N SER A 370 29.22 -56.05 17.32
CA SER A 370 30.09 -55.49 18.36
C SER A 370 31.60 -55.49 18.09
N SER A 371 32.33 -54.49 18.61
CA SER A 371 33.09 -54.62 19.88
C SER A 371 34.22 -53.57 20.06
N LYS A 372 34.32 -53.09 21.32
CA LYS A 372 35.52 -52.71 22.09
C LYS A 372 36.59 -51.76 21.52
N SER A 373 36.61 -50.58 22.16
CA SER A 373 37.66 -50.12 23.11
C SER A 373 38.75 -49.15 22.65
N LYS A 374 39.00 -48.21 23.58
CA LYS A 374 40.23 -47.48 23.91
C LYS A 374 40.59 -46.18 23.17
N SER A 375 40.41 -45.11 23.96
CA SER A 375 41.40 -44.11 24.39
C SER A 375 42.22 -43.35 23.34
N GLY A 376 42.15 -42.02 23.39
CA GLY A 376 43.19 -41.17 22.82
C GLY A 376 42.88 -39.68 22.88
N LYS A 377 43.37 -39.00 23.91
CA LYS A 377 43.49 -37.53 24.02
C LYS A 377 44.32 -36.97 22.86
N ASN A 378 43.95 -35.80 22.31
CA ASN A 378 44.79 -34.59 22.20
C ASN A 378 44.10 -33.53 21.33
N LYS A 379 43.75 -32.37 21.93
CA LYS A 379 44.47 -31.08 21.83
C LYS A 379 44.44 -30.45 20.44
N LEU A 380 43.45 -29.59 20.24
CA LEU A 380 43.48 -28.48 19.28
C LEU A 380 44.17 -27.29 19.97
N SER A 381 45.29 -26.82 19.43
CA SER A 381 45.80 -25.48 19.68
C SER A 381 46.43 -24.93 18.40
N ARG A 382 45.96 -23.74 18.02
CA ARG A 382 46.54 -22.78 17.08
C ARG A 382 48.08 -22.69 17.20
N PRO A 383 48.75 -22.20 16.15
CA PRO A 383 49.22 -20.82 16.24
C PRO A 383 49.07 -19.99 14.95
N SER A 384 49.40 -18.72 15.12
CA SER A 384 49.11 -17.55 14.31
C SER A 384 50.27 -17.15 13.38
N LYS A 385 49.90 -16.31 12.39
CA LYS A 385 50.55 -15.03 11.97
C LYS A 385 51.82 -14.98 11.10
N ASP A 386 51.77 -13.92 10.26
CA ASP A 386 52.85 -13.11 9.66
C ASP A 386 53.67 -13.79 8.52
N THR A 387 54.08 -13.18 7.39
CA THR A 387 54.27 -11.77 6.99
C THR A 387 54.55 -11.67 5.47
N LEU A 388 54.15 -10.55 4.84
CA LEU A 388 54.80 -9.75 3.76
C LEU A 388 55.49 -10.39 2.53
N SER A 389 55.09 -9.99 1.31
CA SER A 389 55.90 -9.14 0.39
C SER A 389 55.34 -9.04 -1.06
N HIS A 390 54.92 -7.81 -1.44
CA HIS A 390 55.18 -7.02 -2.67
C HIS A 390 55.12 -7.58 -4.12
N PRO A 391 54.97 -6.69 -5.14
CA PRO A 391 54.02 -6.83 -6.24
C PRO A 391 54.68 -7.10 -7.60
N SER A 392 53.89 -7.45 -8.62
CA SER A 392 54.31 -7.29 -10.01
C SER A 392 53.18 -6.81 -10.91
N VAL A 393 53.55 -5.76 -11.64
CA VAL A 393 52.85 -4.99 -12.65
C VAL A 393 52.70 -5.83 -13.93
N ASN A 394 51.53 -5.79 -14.58
CA ASN A 394 51.50 -5.76 -16.04
C ASN A 394 50.20 -5.16 -16.59
N HIS A 395 50.41 -4.26 -17.55
CA HIS A 395 49.47 -3.34 -18.19
C HIS A 395 48.81 -3.99 -19.44
N PRO A 396 47.92 -3.29 -20.18
CA PRO A 396 46.67 -3.84 -20.70
C PRO A 396 46.71 -4.09 -22.22
N ASN A 397 45.76 -4.90 -22.71
CA ASN A 397 45.52 -5.05 -24.15
C ASN A 397 44.24 -4.31 -24.56
N LYS A 398 44.42 -3.25 -25.36
CA LYS A 398 43.37 -2.55 -26.13
C LYS A 398 43.06 -3.34 -27.41
N PRO A 399 41.81 -3.28 -27.92
CA PRO A 399 41.59 -3.35 -29.36
C PRO A 399 41.10 -2.01 -29.93
N GLN A 400 41.73 -1.64 -31.05
CA GLN A 400 41.46 -0.48 -31.90
C GLN A 400 40.09 -0.53 -32.58
N TYR A 401 39.44 0.63 -32.66
CA TYR A 401 38.38 0.95 -33.60
C TYR A 401 38.93 1.16 -35.03
N LYS A 402 38.17 0.73 -36.05
CA LYS A 402 38.18 1.30 -37.40
C LYS A 402 36.73 1.52 -37.89
N PRO A 403 36.39 2.70 -38.41
CA PRO A 403 35.08 2.98 -39.03
C PRO A 403 35.15 2.83 -40.56
N PRO A 404 34.00 2.65 -41.24
CA PRO A 404 33.85 3.14 -42.61
C PRO A 404 32.76 4.20 -42.76
N SER A 405 33.13 5.21 -43.54
CA SER A 405 32.40 6.40 -43.99
C SER A 405 31.40 6.10 -45.14
N PRO A 406 30.57 7.08 -45.56
CA PRO A 406 29.21 6.86 -46.06
C PRO A 406 29.13 6.80 -47.59
N LYS A 407 28.02 6.24 -48.11
CA LYS A 407 27.61 6.46 -49.51
C LYS A 407 26.16 6.94 -49.59
N HIS A 408 26.03 8.10 -50.20
CA HIS A 408 24.80 8.72 -50.68
C HIS A 408 24.13 7.89 -51.77
N THR A 409 22.80 7.75 -51.73
CA THR A 409 21.95 7.85 -52.94
C THR A 409 20.52 8.19 -52.53
N ALA A 410 19.99 9.28 -53.11
CA ALA A 410 18.58 9.68 -53.06
C ALA A 410 17.90 9.32 -54.41
N PRO A 411 16.66 9.76 -54.68
CA PRO A 411 15.41 9.09 -54.34
C PRO A 411 14.65 8.61 -55.59
N GLN A 412 13.69 7.69 -55.44
CA GLN A 412 12.64 7.52 -56.46
C GLN A 412 11.24 7.44 -55.83
N PHE A 413 10.42 8.38 -56.29
CA PHE A 413 8.98 8.46 -56.20
C PHE A 413 8.32 7.32 -56.99
N ILE A 414 7.37 6.60 -56.39
CA ILE A 414 6.17 6.09 -57.11
C ILE A 414 4.94 6.22 -56.18
N ALA A 415 3.88 6.73 -56.77
CA ALA A 415 2.59 7.12 -56.20
C ALA A 415 1.60 5.91 -56.06
N PRO A 416 0.37 6.12 -55.57
CA PRO A 416 -0.41 5.11 -54.83
C PRO A 416 -1.36 4.30 -55.69
N HIS A 417 -1.71 3.09 -55.22
CA HIS A 417 -2.86 2.34 -55.74
C HIS A 417 -3.95 2.16 -54.67
N HIS A 418 -5.13 2.66 -55.06
CA HIS A 418 -6.46 2.38 -54.53
C HIS A 418 -6.79 0.88 -54.49
N GLY A 419 -7.53 0.46 -53.46
CA GLY A 419 -8.19 -0.85 -53.41
C GLY A 419 -8.96 -1.09 -52.10
N GLN A 420 -10.22 -0.65 -52.06
CA GLN A 420 -11.30 -1.19 -51.21
C GLN A 420 -12.15 -2.16 -52.05
N PRO A 421 -13.18 -2.86 -51.53
CA PRO A 421 -13.36 -3.50 -50.22
C PRO A 421 -13.87 -4.97 -50.35
N GLY A 422 -13.75 -5.78 -49.29
CA GLY A 422 -14.44 -7.08 -49.18
C GLY A 422 -14.58 -7.44 -47.70
N ALA A 423 -15.75 -7.32 -47.09
CA ALA A 423 -16.88 -8.24 -47.11
C ALA A 423 -16.75 -9.41 -46.11
N MET A 424 -17.70 -9.41 -45.17
CA MET A 424 -18.29 -10.55 -44.46
C MET A 424 -17.44 -11.31 -43.43
N ASN A 425 -17.78 -11.10 -42.14
CA ASN A 425 -18.03 -12.22 -41.22
C ASN A 425 -18.79 -11.73 -39.98
N SER A 426 -20.12 -11.77 -40.06
CA SER A 426 -21.03 -11.63 -38.92
C SER A 426 -21.07 -12.95 -38.15
N ARG A 427 -20.55 -12.96 -36.91
CA ARG A 427 -20.78 -14.04 -35.94
C ARG A 427 -22.20 -13.90 -35.33
N PRO A 428 -22.93 -15.01 -35.12
CA PRO A 428 -24.21 -14.98 -34.43
C PRO A 428 -24.03 -14.79 -32.91
N PRO A 429 -24.99 -14.14 -32.21
CA PRO A 429 -24.99 -14.01 -30.76
C PRO A 429 -25.39 -15.34 -30.07
N PRO A 430 -24.91 -15.60 -28.84
CA PRO A 430 -25.30 -16.78 -28.07
C PRO A 430 -26.74 -16.67 -27.53
N PRO A 431 -27.44 -17.80 -27.31
CA PRO A 431 -28.83 -17.82 -26.88
C PRO A 431 -29.02 -17.40 -25.42
N SER A 432 -30.10 -16.65 -25.17
CA SER A 432 -30.56 -16.22 -23.84
C SER A 432 -31.05 -17.42 -22.99
N PRO A 433 -30.75 -17.47 -21.69
CA PRO A 433 -31.28 -18.50 -20.81
C PRO A 433 -32.77 -18.25 -20.50
N SER A 434 -33.57 -19.25 -20.89
CA SER A 434 -34.99 -19.38 -20.62
C SER A 434 -35.31 -19.36 -19.12
N THR A 435 -36.23 -18.48 -18.77
CA THR A 435 -37.01 -18.48 -17.52
C THR A 435 -37.68 -19.83 -17.29
N ARG A 436 -37.42 -20.46 -16.14
CA ARG A 436 -38.27 -21.53 -15.60
C ARG A 436 -39.07 -21.03 -14.39
N PRO A 437 -40.31 -21.51 -14.20
CA PRO A 437 -41.25 -20.93 -13.24
C PRO A 437 -41.05 -21.48 -11.83
N TYR A 438 -41.31 -20.61 -10.85
CA TYR A 438 -41.47 -20.92 -9.43
C TYR A 438 -42.57 -21.97 -9.18
N PRO A 439 -42.38 -22.87 -8.21
CA PRO A 439 -43.48 -23.47 -7.48
C PRO A 439 -43.73 -22.75 -6.14
N ALA A 440 -44.93 -22.18 -6.06
CA ALA A 440 -45.84 -22.01 -4.93
C ALA A 440 -45.31 -22.09 -3.49
N SER A 441 -45.57 -21.00 -2.77
CA SER A 441 -45.72 -20.93 -1.31
C SER A 441 -46.75 -21.92 -0.76
N PRO A 442 -46.55 -22.40 0.47
CA PRO A 442 -47.64 -22.59 1.43
C PRO A 442 -47.53 -21.58 2.58
N GLY A 443 -48.69 -21.09 3.02
CA GLY A 443 -48.89 -20.05 4.01
C GLY A 443 -48.67 -20.45 5.48
N PRO A 444 -49.27 -19.70 6.42
CA PRO A 444 -48.65 -19.29 7.66
C PRO A 444 -48.84 -20.31 8.79
N TYR A 445 -47.78 -20.57 9.55
CA TYR A 445 -47.89 -21.20 10.86
C TYR A 445 -47.76 -20.17 11.98
N SER A 446 -48.79 -20.22 12.81
CA SER A 446 -49.07 -19.45 14.00
C SER A 446 -47.95 -19.50 15.04
N ALA A 447 -47.76 -18.36 15.72
CA ALA A 447 -46.93 -18.20 16.90
C ALA A 447 -47.45 -19.04 18.09
N PRO A 448 -46.57 -19.63 18.90
CA PRO A 448 -46.91 -20.06 20.26
C PRO A 448 -46.39 -19.06 21.31
N GLY A 449 -47.35 -18.42 21.99
CA GLY A 449 -47.44 -18.34 23.45
C GLY A 449 -46.27 -17.75 24.27
N HIS A 450 -46.51 -16.57 24.82
CA HIS A 450 -45.83 -16.06 26.01
C HIS A 450 -45.96 -17.02 27.22
N PRO A 451 -44.90 -17.25 28.01
CA PRO A 451 -45.02 -17.76 29.37
C PRO A 451 -45.28 -16.62 30.40
N PRO A 452 -45.95 -16.92 31.53
CA PRO A 452 -46.51 -15.94 32.48
C PRO A 452 -45.48 -15.36 33.47
N PRO A 453 -45.80 -14.23 34.15
CA PRO A 453 -44.86 -13.50 35.00
C PRO A 453 -45.09 -13.79 36.49
N TRP A 454 -44.44 -14.79 37.09
CA TRP A 454 -44.41 -14.94 38.55
C TRP A 454 -43.13 -15.65 39.03
N ALA A 455 -42.23 -14.90 39.70
CA ALA A 455 -41.43 -15.36 40.84
C ALA A 455 -40.64 -14.17 41.41
N GLN A 456 -41.15 -13.57 42.48
CA GLN A 456 -40.38 -12.67 43.35
C GLN A 456 -39.42 -13.50 44.21
N PRO A 457 -38.14 -13.10 44.36
CA PRO A 457 -37.31 -13.53 45.47
C PRO A 457 -37.50 -12.63 46.71
N PRO A 458 -37.31 -13.17 47.94
CA PRO A 458 -37.62 -12.49 49.20
C PRO A 458 -36.60 -11.40 49.57
N PRO A 459 -36.97 -10.47 50.49
CA PRO A 459 -36.08 -9.41 50.96
C PRO A 459 -35.17 -9.94 52.06
N GLY A 460 -33.87 -9.65 51.99
CA GLY A 460 -32.94 -10.02 53.05
C GLY A 460 -31.63 -9.28 53.00
N GLY A 461 -31.34 -8.55 54.08
CA GLY A 461 -29.97 -8.38 54.58
C GLY A 461 -29.29 -7.05 54.28
N GLN A 462 -29.61 -6.04 55.09
CA GLN A 462 -28.65 -4.98 55.43
C GLN A 462 -27.34 -5.63 55.93
N ASN A 463 -26.19 -5.27 55.36
CA ASN A 463 -25.00 -5.17 56.19
C ASN A 463 -24.05 -4.09 55.69
N THR A 464 -23.78 -3.20 56.62
CA THR A 464 -22.90 -2.04 56.57
C THR A 464 -21.44 -2.45 56.49
N SER A 465 -20.65 -1.82 55.62
CA SER A 465 -19.29 -1.38 55.96
C SER A 465 -18.70 -0.50 54.85
N GLN A 466 -18.68 0.81 55.11
CA GLN A 466 -17.76 1.74 54.47
C GLN A 466 -16.32 1.43 54.90
N PRO A 467 -15.34 1.52 53.99
CA PRO A 467 -13.99 1.93 54.35
C PRO A 467 -13.74 3.39 53.96
N LYS A 468 -13.24 4.15 54.93
CA LYS A 468 -12.72 5.51 54.78
C LYS A 468 -11.51 5.56 53.83
N PRO A 469 -11.27 6.70 53.13
CA PRO A 469 -10.07 6.90 52.33
C PRO A 469 -8.88 7.26 53.22
N GLY A 470 -7.87 6.40 53.23
CA GLY A 470 -6.54 6.69 53.78
C GLY A 470 -5.65 7.30 52.72
N GLY A 471 -5.20 8.54 52.93
CA GLY A 471 -4.19 9.18 52.11
C GLY A 471 -2.82 8.53 52.29
N VAL A 472 -2.07 8.44 51.19
CA VAL A 472 -0.63 8.18 51.22
C VAL A 472 0.03 9.19 50.29
N SER A 473 0.65 10.17 50.92
CA SER A 473 1.60 11.11 50.36
C SER A 473 2.95 10.43 50.06
N GLY A 474 3.49 10.70 48.88
CA GLY A 474 4.91 10.93 48.65
C GLY A 474 5.83 9.70 48.63
N LEU A 475 6.23 9.27 47.43
CA LEU A 475 7.55 8.68 47.19
C LEU A 475 7.77 8.53 45.68
N PHE A 476 8.44 9.49 45.04
CA PHE A 476 9.28 9.26 43.85
C PHE A 476 10.10 10.52 43.57
N ASP A 477 11.24 10.60 44.26
CA ASP A 477 12.35 11.46 43.86
C ASP A 477 13.62 10.61 43.95
N ARG A 478 14.09 10.14 42.78
CA ARG A 478 15.44 9.64 42.51
C ARG A 478 15.45 9.03 41.11
N PHE A 479 16.02 9.74 40.16
CA PHE A 479 17.16 9.26 39.35
C PHE A 479 17.63 10.41 38.45
N ARG A 480 18.66 11.12 38.91
CA ARG A 480 19.59 11.90 38.09
C ARG A 480 20.99 11.43 38.47
N ARG A 481 21.63 10.71 37.55
CA ARG A 481 23.05 10.84 37.18
C ARG A 481 23.26 10.14 35.86
#